data_AF-A0A3N9VK79-F1
#
_entry.id   AF-A0A3N9VK79-F1
#
_cell.length_a   1.000
_cell.length_b   1.000
_cell.length_c   1.000
_cell.angle_alpha   90.00
_cell.angle_beta   90.00
_cell.angle_gamma   90.00
#
_symmetry.space_group_name_H-M   'P 1'
#
loop_
_entity.id
_entity.type
_entity.pdbx_description
1 polymer ?
#
loop_
_entity_poly.entity_id
_entity_poly.type
_entity_poly.pdbx_seq_one_letter_code
_entity_poly.pdbx_strand_id
1 'polypeptide(L)'
;MAAVAAHYGEFRKLGVEVLSMSVDSVFVHKMWNDKELSKMVEGGIPFPMLSDGGGKVGTALGVYDEDAGVENRGRFIIDPEGVIQAYEVLTPPVGRNVAETLRQIQAFQLVRESKGAEATPSGWKPGKMTLKPGPELVGRVWEVWKTEMESD
;
A
#
# COMPACT_ATOMS: atom_id res chain seq x y z
N MET A 1 4.34 9.13 -6.56
CA MET A 1 4.16 10.00 -5.38
C MET A 1 3.02 10.99 -5.57
N ALA A 2 3.02 11.81 -6.63
CA ALA A 2 1.91 12.73 -6.93
C ALA A 2 0.52 12.05 -6.99
N ALA A 3 0.42 10.87 -7.61
CA ALA A 3 -0.82 10.09 -7.60
C ALA A 3 -1.29 9.71 -6.18
N VAL A 4 -0.37 9.31 -5.29
CA VAL A 4 -0.71 9.00 -3.89
C VAL A 4 -1.19 10.26 -3.16
N ALA A 5 -0.57 11.42 -3.42
CA ALA A 5 -0.99 12.70 -2.86
C ALA A 5 -2.40 13.10 -3.33
N ALA A 6 -2.74 12.91 -4.60
CA ALA A 6 -4.08 13.17 -5.13
C ALA A 6 -5.16 12.31 -4.45
N HIS A 7 -4.83 11.07 -4.06
CA HIS A 7 -5.72 10.16 -3.34
C HIS A 7 -5.58 10.24 -1.81
N TYR A 8 -4.79 11.16 -1.26
CA TYR A 8 -4.50 11.21 0.19
C TYR A 8 -5.76 11.32 1.05
N GLY A 9 -6.76 12.06 0.58
CA GLY A 9 -8.07 12.16 1.25
C GLY A 9 -8.78 10.81 1.41
N GLU A 10 -8.57 9.85 0.50
CA GLU A 10 -9.13 8.50 0.61
C GLU A 10 -8.43 7.68 1.67
N PHE A 11 -7.09 7.72 1.74
CA PHE A 11 -6.32 7.10 2.83
C PHE A 11 -6.76 7.64 4.20
N ARG A 12 -6.94 8.96 4.32
CA ARG A 12 -7.39 9.60 5.57
C ARG A 12 -8.79 9.18 5.98
N LYS A 13 -9.73 9.01 5.03
CA LYS A 13 -11.08 8.49 5.31
C LYS A 13 -11.06 7.06 5.84
N LEU A 14 -10.05 6.27 5.46
CA LEU A 14 -9.81 4.92 5.97
C LEU A 14 -9.04 4.92 7.30
N GLY A 15 -8.70 6.08 7.88
CA GLY A 15 -7.88 6.14 9.08
C GLY A 15 -6.42 5.71 8.86
N VAL A 16 -5.93 5.80 7.62
CA VAL A 16 -4.55 5.46 7.23
C VAL A 16 -3.71 6.72 7.05
N GLU A 17 -2.47 6.65 7.54
CA GLU A 17 -1.43 7.64 7.26
C GLU A 17 -0.48 7.12 6.18
N VAL A 18 0.05 8.03 5.36
CA VAL A 18 1.00 7.72 4.29
C VAL A 18 2.37 8.27 4.68
N LEU A 19 3.40 7.44 4.53
CA LEU A 19 4.79 7.86 4.67
C LEU A 19 5.52 7.55 3.37
N SER A 20 6.18 8.55 2.80
CA SER A 20 7.13 8.33 1.70
C SER A 20 8.55 8.36 2.22
N MET A 21 9.47 7.67 1.57
CA MET A 21 10.85 7.54 2.00
C MET A 21 11.75 7.28 0.80
N SER A 22 12.95 7.84 0.83
CA SER A 22 14.09 7.46 -0.03
C SER A 22 15.40 7.79 0.69
N VAL A 23 16.52 7.40 0.08
CA VAL A 23 17.87 7.83 0.48
C VAL A 23 18.15 9.33 0.36
N ASP A 24 17.26 10.11 -0.25
CA ASP A 24 17.48 11.54 -0.41
C ASP A 24 17.35 12.29 0.92
N SER A 25 18.13 13.37 1.06
CA SER A 25 18.04 14.24 2.24
C SER A 25 16.69 14.98 2.30
N VAL A 26 16.30 15.39 3.51
CA VAL A 26 15.11 16.24 3.72
C VAL A 26 15.15 17.56 2.96
N PHE A 27 16.34 18.07 2.62
CA PHE A 27 16.50 19.29 1.82
C PHE A 27 16.15 19.04 0.35
N VAL A 28 16.52 17.87 -0.20
CA VAL A 28 16.12 17.44 -1.53
C VAL A 28 14.61 17.27 -1.59
N HIS A 29 14.02 16.60 -0.59
CA HIS A 29 12.56 16.46 -0.48
C HIS A 29 11.84 17.79 -0.47
N LYS A 30 12.30 18.75 0.32
CA LYS A 30 11.73 20.11 0.36
C LYS A 30 11.81 20.77 -1.02
N MET A 31 12.98 20.75 -1.65
CA MET A 31 13.15 21.37 -2.96
C MET A 31 12.31 20.69 -4.04
N TRP A 32 12.21 19.36 -4.02
CA TRP A 32 11.38 18.61 -4.95
C TRP A 32 9.90 18.94 -4.77
N ASN A 33 9.43 19.00 -3.53
CA ASN A 33 8.06 19.43 -3.22
C ASN A 33 7.79 20.86 -3.69
N ASP A 34 8.65 21.80 -3.33
CA ASP A 34 8.44 23.22 -3.63
C ASP A 34 8.54 23.54 -5.13
N LYS A 35 9.40 22.84 -5.87
CA LYS A 35 9.71 23.17 -7.28
C LYS A 35 9.01 22.31 -8.32
N GLU A 36 8.56 21.11 -7.96
CA GLU A 36 7.95 20.16 -8.89
C GLU A 36 6.59 19.66 -8.40
N LEU A 37 6.53 19.00 -7.23
CA LEU A 37 5.31 18.29 -6.80
C LEU A 37 4.15 19.25 -6.51
N SER A 38 4.43 20.45 -6.00
CA SER A 38 3.46 21.53 -5.81
C SER A 38 2.79 22.01 -7.10
N LYS A 39 3.40 21.76 -8.26
CA LYS A 39 2.83 22.06 -9.59
C LYS A 39 2.02 20.88 -10.16
N MET A 40 2.23 19.68 -9.62
CA MET A 40 1.52 18.46 -10.04
C MET A 40 0.28 18.19 -9.19
N VAL A 41 0.33 18.58 -7.91
CA VAL A 41 -0.77 18.43 -6.95
C VAL A 41 -0.90 19.76 -6.22
N GLU A 42 -2.11 20.31 -6.19
CA GLU A 42 -2.40 21.55 -5.48
C GLU A 42 -2.03 21.41 -4.00
N GLY A 43 -1.19 22.33 -3.50
CA GLY A 43 -0.67 22.27 -2.12
C GLY A 43 0.54 21.34 -1.93
N GLY A 44 0.99 20.63 -2.95
CA GLY A 44 2.14 19.72 -2.89
C GLY A 44 1.83 18.39 -2.21
N ILE A 45 2.85 17.78 -1.60
CA ILE A 45 2.72 16.50 -0.89
C ILE A 45 2.12 16.72 0.51
N PRO A 46 0.94 16.13 0.81
CA PRO A 46 0.21 16.40 2.05
C PRO A 46 0.59 15.48 3.21
N PHE A 47 1.68 14.72 3.09
CA PHE A 47 2.14 13.72 4.05
C PHE A 47 3.67 13.73 4.22
N PRO A 48 4.22 13.13 5.29
CA PRO A 48 5.67 13.14 5.54
C PRO A 48 6.51 12.49 4.42
N MET A 49 7.60 13.17 4.08
CA MET A 49 8.68 12.66 3.21
C MET A 49 9.92 12.40 4.06
N LEU A 50 10.16 11.13 4.37
CA LEU A 50 11.25 10.64 5.22
C LEU A 50 12.55 10.50 4.43
N SER A 51 13.67 10.65 5.13
CA SER A 51 15.03 10.51 4.58
C SER A 51 15.70 9.30 5.23
N ASP A 52 16.03 8.29 4.43
CA ASP A 52 16.83 7.12 4.81
C ASP A 52 18.23 7.22 4.18
N GLY A 53 18.94 8.32 4.41
CA GLY A 53 20.22 8.59 3.73
C GLY A 53 21.33 7.55 3.95
N GLY A 54 21.16 6.62 4.90
CA GLY A 54 22.06 5.48 5.11
C GLY A 54 21.53 4.15 4.58
N GLY A 55 20.37 4.12 3.91
CA GLY A 55 19.72 2.92 3.39
C GLY A 55 19.33 1.90 4.46
N LYS A 56 19.29 2.28 5.75
CA LYS A 56 19.13 1.33 6.87
C LYS A 56 17.72 0.78 6.92
N VAL A 57 16.73 1.63 6.69
CA VAL A 57 15.33 1.21 6.69
C VAL A 57 15.03 0.40 5.44
N GLY A 58 15.53 0.84 4.27
CA GLY A 58 15.45 0.07 3.03
C GLY A 58 16.09 -1.32 3.17
N THR A 59 17.25 -1.42 3.82
CA THR A 59 17.94 -2.70 4.08
C THR A 59 17.11 -3.59 5.00
N ALA A 60 16.60 -3.03 6.11
CA ALA A 60 15.76 -3.76 7.06
C ALA A 60 14.46 -4.29 6.42
N LEU A 61 13.91 -3.56 5.44
CA LEU A 61 12.73 -3.94 4.67
C LEU A 61 13.05 -4.77 3.42
N GLY A 62 14.32 -5.09 3.16
CA GLY A 62 14.76 -5.91 2.04
C GLY A 62 14.57 -5.25 0.66
N VAL A 63 14.55 -3.92 0.59
CA VAL A 63 14.35 -3.17 -0.66
C VAL A 63 15.52 -2.28 -1.06
N TYR A 64 16.56 -2.17 -0.22
CA TYR A 64 17.77 -1.42 -0.56
C TYR A 64 18.65 -2.21 -1.55
N ASP A 65 19.07 -1.54 -2.62
CA ASP A 65 20.04 -2.04 -3.59
C ASP A 65 21.41 -1.44 -3.24
N GLU A 66 22.33 -2.27 -2.74
CA GLU A 66 23.67 -1.84 -2.32
C GLU A 66 24.52 -1.37 -3.50
N ASP A 67 24.36 -1.97 -4.68
CA ASP A 67 25.13 -1.63 -5.87
C ASP A 67 24.66 -0.29 -6.46
N ALA A 68 23.35 -0.05 -6.46
CA ALA A 68 22.76 1.19 -6.95
C ALA A 68 22.71 2.31 -5.91
N GLY A 69 22.84 1.98 -4.63
CA GLY A 69 22.79 2.93 -3.51
C GLY A 69 21.39 3.52 -3.26
N VAL A 70 20.32 2.87 -3.70
CA VAL A 70 18.94 3.35 -3.64
C VAL A 70 17.95 2.24 -3.29
N GLU A 71 16.75 2.58 -2.85
CA GLU A 71 15.68 1.60 -2.68
C GLU A 71 14.97 1.25 -4.00
N ASN A 72 14.69 -0.04 -4.20
CA ASN A 72 13.65 -0.50 -5.13
C ASN A 72 12.27 0.05 -4.71
N ARG A 73 11.26 -0.05 -5.60
CA ARG A 73 9.93 0.53 -5.34
C ARG A 73 9.11 -0.32 -4.38
N GLY A 74 9.49 -0.32 -3.11
CA GLY A 74 8.82 -0.99 -2.01
C GLY A 74 7.62 -0.21 -1.46
N ARG A 75 6.49 -0.88 -1.24
CA ARG A 75 5.32 -0.36 -0.51
C ARG A 75 4.88 -1.38 0.53
N PHE A 76 4.72 -0.94 1.77
CA PHE A 76 4.31 -1.77 2.90
C PHE A 76 3.00 -1.25 3.47
N ILE A 77 2.06 -2.15 3.78
CA ILE A 77 0.85 -1.88 4.55
C ILE A 77 1.12 -2.41 5.95
N ILE A 78 1.12 -1.52 6.94
CA ILE A 78 1.44 -1.82 8.34
C ILE A 78 0.17 -1.56 9.15
N ASP A 79 -0.23 -2.51 9.99
CA ASP A 79 -1.41 -2.39 10.84
C ASP A 79 -1.13 -1.60 12.13
N PRO A 80 -2.18 -1.30 12.95
CA PRO A 80 -2.01 -0.56 14.20
C PRO A 80 -1.11 -1.22 15.25
N GLU A 81 -0.83 -2.52 15.17
CA GLU A 81 0.11 -3.24 16.04
C GLU A 81 1.55 -3.21 15.49
N GLY A 82 1.77 -2.57 14.34
CA GLY A 82 3.07 -2.50 13.69
C GLY A 82 3.42 -3.73 12.88
N VAL A 83 2.45 -4.59 12.56
CA VAL A 83 2.66 -5.79 11.75
C VAL A 83 2.48 -5.48 10.27
N ILE A 84 3.43 -5.91 9.44
CA ILE A 84 3.32 -5.82 7.98
C ILE A 84 2.26 -6.82 7.51
N GLN A 85 1.16 -6.31 6.97
CA GLN A 85 0.06 -7.11 6.44
C GLN A 85 0.24 -7.44 4.95
N ALA A 86 0.85 -6.52 4.20
CA ALA A 86 1.20 -6.74 2.80
C ALA A 86 2.38 -5.87 2.39
N TYR A 87 3.12 -6.35 1.39
CA TYR A 87 4.13 -5.55 0.72
C TYR A 87 4.17 -5.85 -0.78
N GLU A 88 4.65 -4.89 -1.54
CA GLU A 88 4.89 -4.99 -2.98
C GLU A 88 6.25 -4.36 -3.27
N VAL A 89 7.08 -5.06 -4.06
CA VAL A 89 8.38 -4.56 -4.52
C VAL A 89 8.42 -4.64 -6.03
N LEU A 90 8.48 -3.47 -6.68
CA LEU A 90 8.67 -3.38 -8.12
C LEU A 90 10.06 -2.85 -8.43
N THR A 91 10.67 -3.35 -9.50
CA THR A 91 11.88 -2.74 -10.05
C THR A 91 11.55 -1.35 -10.64
N PRO A 92 12.55 -0.48 -10.87
CA PRO A 92 12.34 0.91 -11.27
C PRO A 92 11.44 1.18 -12.49
N PRO A 93 11.37 0.37 -13.56
CA PRO A 93 10.63 0.75 -14.77
C PRO A 93 9.10 0.70 -14.61
N VAL A 94 8.56 0.06 -13.57
CA VAL A 94 7.11 -0.12 -13.40
C VAL A 94 6.59 0.68 -12.20
N GLY A 95 5.53 1.46 -12.42
CA GLY A 95 4.83 2.19 -11.37
C GLY A 95 3.82 1.31 -10.61
N ARG A 96 3.63 1.61 -9.31
CA ARG A 96 2.63 0.94 -8.46
C ARG A 96 1.22 1.45 -8.73
N ASN A 97 0.22 0.61 -8.45
CA ASN A 97 -1.19 0.97 -8.59
C ASN A 97 -1.78 1.45 -7.23
N VAL A 98 -2.22 2.72 -7.18
CA VAL A 98 -2.82 3.31 -5.96
C VAL A 98 -4.17 2.67 -5.64
N ALA A 99 -4.98 2.36 -6.64
CA ALA A 99 -6.29 1.73 -6.45
C ALA A 99 -6.15 0.34 -5.80
N GLU A 100 -5.13 -0.42 -6.19
CA GLU A 100 -4.86 -1.72 -5.55
C GLU A 100 -4.42 -1.56 -4.10
N THR A 101 -3.65 -0.51 -3.79
CA THR A 101 -3.26 -0.22 -2.40
C THR A 101 -4.49 0.11 -1.54
N LEU A 102 -5.40 0.96 -2.03
CA LEU A 102 -6.65 1.27 -1.33
C LEU A 102 -7.53 0.04 -1.14
N ARG A 103 -7.67 -0.79 -2.18
CA ARG A 103 -8.42 -2.06 -2.13
C ARG A 103 -7.86 -3.01 -1.07
N GLN A 104 -6.53 -3.18 -1.03
CA GLN A 104 -5.87 -4.03 -0.03
C GLN A 104 -6.09 -3.50 1.39
N ILE A 105 -5.95 -2.19 1.62
CA ILE A 105 -6.24 -1.57 2.93
C ILE A 105 -7.66 -1.91 3.39
N GLN A 106 -8.65 -1.67 2.53
CA GLN A 106 -10.06 -1.96 2.84
C GLN A 106 -10.29 -3.45 3.15
N ALA A 107 -9.64 -4.33 2.40
CA ALA A 107 -9.73 -5.77 2.60
C ALA A 107 -9.15 -6.18 3.96
N PHE A 108 -7.96 -5.70 4.31
CA PHE A 108 -7.35 -5.98 5.61
C PHE A 108 -8.14 -5.39 6.77
N GLN A 109 -8.74 -4.20 6.61
CA GLN A 109 -9.63 -3.61 7.61
C GLN A 109 -10.85 -4.49 7.86
N LEU A 110 -11.52 -4.98 6.81
CA LEU A 110 -12.65 -5.90 6.97
C LEU A 110 -12.25 -7.20 7.68
N VAL A 111 -11.15 -7.83 7.27
CA VAL A 111 -10.65 -9.07 7.90
C VAL A 111 -10.33 -8.82 9.38
N ARG A 112 -9.76 -7.66 9.69
CA ARG A 112 -9.44 -7.26 11.06
C ARG A 112 -10.70 -7.00 11.90
N GLU A 113 -11.66 -6.27 11.36
CA GLU A 113 -12.94 -5.96 12.03
C GLU A 113 -13.74 -7.24 12.32
N SER A 114 -13.74 -8.19 11.38
CA SER A 114 -14.35 -9.51 11.55
C SER A 114 -13.53 -10.45 12.45
N LYS A 115 -12.34 -10.03 12.92
CA LYS A 115 -11.41 -10.85 13.71
C LYS A 115 -11.02 -12.16 13.01
N GLY A 116 -10.90 -12.11 11.68
CA GLY A 116 -10.57 -13.27 10.84
C GLY A 116 -11.75 -14.20 10.55
N ALA A 117 -12.97 -13.87 10.98
CA ALA A 117 -14.17 -14.63 10.62
C ALA A 117 -14.55 -14.48 9.14
N GLU A 118 -14.04 -13.44 8.48
CA GLU A 118 -14.18 -13.22 7.04
C GLU A 118 -12.81 -13.20 6.36
N ALA A 119 -12.78 -13.67 5.11
CA ALA A 119 -11.66 -13.55 4.20
C ALA A 119 -12.12 -12.94 2.87
N THR A 120 -11.24 -12.19 2.21
CA THR A 120 -11.57 -11.53 0.94
C THR A 120 -11.03 -12.35 -0.23
N PRO A 121 -11.87 -12.80 -1.19
CA PRO A 121 -11.40 -13.55 -2.36
C PRO A 121 -10.62 -12.66 -3.34
N SER A 122 -10.06 -13.27 -4.40
CA SER A 122 -9.36 -12.55 -5.48
C SER A 122 -10.27 -11.46 -6.07
N GLY A 123 -9.68 -10.28 -6.32
CA GLY A 123 -10.40 -9.14 -6.90
C GLY A 123 -11.38 -8.44 -5.95
N TRP A 124 -11.55 -8.89 -4.70
CA TRP A 124 -12.54 -8.34 -3.78
C TRP A 124 -12.46 -6.82 -3.62
N LYS A 125 -13.63 -6.18 -3.62
CA LYS A 125 -13.85 -4.74 -3.38
C LYS A 125 -14.94 -4.55 -2.31
N PRO A 126 -15.00 -3.39 -1.65
CA PRO A 126 -16.05 -3.09 -0.68
C PRO A 126 -17.46 -3.40 -1.21
N GLY A 127 -18.27 -4.06 -0.38
CA GLY A 127 -19.64 -4.47 -0.72
C GLY A 127 -19.75 -5.78 -1.51
N LYS A 128 -18.63 -6.39 -1.94
CA LYS A 128 -18.62 -7.72 -2.56
C LYS A 128 -18.60 -8.83 -1.49
N MET A 129 -19.02 -10.01 -1.90
CA MET A 129 -19.09 -11.19 -1.04
C MET A 129 -17.73 -11.52 -0.39
N THR A 130 -17.78 -12.00 0.84
CA THR A 130 -16.62 -12.48 1.62
C THR A 130 -16.71 -13.99 1.82
N LEU A 131 -15.57 -14.65 1.96
CA LEU A 131 -15.50 -16.05 2.37
C LEU A 131 -15.58 -16.13 3.89
N LYS A 132 -16.21 -17.17 4.43
CA LYS A 132 -16.21 -17.48 5.87
C LYS A 132 -15.30 -18.70 6.09
N PRO A 133 -14.06 -18.51 6.54
CA PRO A 133 -13.13 -19.61 6.71
C PRO A 133 -13.63 -20.60 7.77
N GLY A 134 -13.58 -21.89 7.43
CA GLY A 134 -13.91 -22.98 8.34
C GLY A 134 -13.72 -24.35 7.68
N PRO A 135 -13.75 -25.46 8.45
CA PRO A 135 -13.53 -26.82 7.93
C PRO A 135 -14.45 -27.16 6.75
N GLU A 136 -15.67 -26.65 6.79
CA GLU A 136 -16.67 -26.81 5.75
C GLU A 136 -16.30 -26.15 4.42
N LEU A 137 -15.47 -25.12 4.39
CA LEU A 137 -15.10 -24.46 3.14
C LEU A 137 -13.88 -25.11 2.46
N VAL A 138 -13.16 -25.99 3.16
CA VAL A 138 -11.94 -26.65 2.64
C VAL A 138 -12.29 -27.48 1.40
N GLY A 139 -11.65 -27.16 0.27
CA GLY A 139 -11.92 -27.81 -1.02
C GLY A 139 -13.27 -27.44 -1.67
N ARG A 140 -14.06 -26.55 -1.04
CA ARG A 140 -15.43 -26.19 -1.45
C ARG A 140 -15.63 -24.70 -1.73
N VAL A 141 -14.56 -23.91 -1.77
CA VAL A 141 -14.62 -22.47 -2.15
C VAL A 141 -15.37 -22.26 -3.48
N TRP A 142 -15.23 -23.20 -4.43
CA TRP A 142 -15.91 -23.15 -5.73
C TRP A 142 -17.44 -23.16 -5.64
N GLU A 143 -18.03 -23.59 -4.51
CA GLU A 143 -19.47 -23.57 -4.31
C GLU A 143 -20.01 -22.15 -4.08
N VAL A 144 -19.18 -21.25 -3.54
CA VAL A 144 -19.57 -19.88 -3.14
C VAL A 144 -18.87 -18.77 -3.92
N TRP A 145 -17.74 -19.08 -4.56
CA TRP A 145 -16.97 -18.13 -5.36
C TRP A 145 -16.61 -18.75 -6.71
N LYS A 146 -16.78 -17.98 -7.78
CA LYS A 146 -16.49 -18.37 -9.17
C LYS A 146 -15.51 -17.38 -9.79
N THR A 147 -14.72 -17.82 -10.77
CA THR A 147 -13.70 -16.99 -11.42
C THR A 147 -14.27 -15.76 -12.12
N GLU A 148 -15.51 -15.85 -12.61
CA GLU A 148 -16.23 -14.74 -13.24
C GLU A 148 -16.51 -13.60 -12.25
N MET A 149 -16.55 -13.90 -10.94
CA MET A 149 -16.81 -12.92 -9.88
C MET A 149 -15.56 -12.10 -9.50
N GLU A 150 -14.39 -12.42 -10.07
CA GLU A 150 -13.13 -11.71 -9.77
C GLU A 150 -13.16 -10.26 -10.28
N SER A 151 -13.72 -10.07 -11.48
CA SER A 151 -13.65 -8.79 -12.19
C SER A 151 -14.84 -7.86 -11.93
N ASP A 152 -15.84 -8.33 -11.17
CA ASP A 152 -17.08 -7.62 -10.85
C ASP A 152 -16.89 -6.45 -9.86
#